data_AF-A0A2A7UWA8-F1
#
_entry.id   AF-A0A2A7UWA8-F1
#
_cell.length_a   1.000
_cell.length_b   1.000
_cell.length_c   1.000
_cell.angle_alpha   90.00
_cell.angle_beta   90.00
_cell.angle_gamma   90.00
#
_symmetry.space_group_name_H-M   'P 1'
#
loop_
_entity.id
_entity.type
_entity.pdbx_description
1 polymer ?
#
loop_
_entity_poly.entity_id
_entity_poly.type
_entity_poly.pdbx_seq_one_letter_code
_entity_poly.pdbx_strand_id
1 'polypeptide(L)'
;MMGVRTVLVRMSLPSHPLPQLEADSLQGTAHFLRAIQALGQQQNLVLRDAIYTANGVRLADKGMRIDAVLYDKLVNERLRLPIDDLLEIRDRVDVPTLEAEAMTLCESAALPRLLMQALGPRQQWRLLAPLADMAWPAQACFKLTVMRSQRPQLYEHSLCMMLVAVFLGVREKLDDTQLAQLAAAALLHDVGMLFMEPSWADPQHKLTPEERRQLAVHSITAMLVVRSTAAYPAAVELAVLEHHERMDGSGYPRNVTGEQISPLGRILMVAEVVAAFFEKYAGDRPAMRLSLMLRLNRERFDTRLIEHVHLLLQPALEREPRMAAEGEMQPMAAEVRHSLVMLTMLIDHWKRRSAQLPEKWQLLPSGRAGLFLDVRVAALEAALAEAGSLPKQQMAVLHLMKRDATMLSEQAVINREALWQLETFIHTCLRRWPKVAQRGDAVAQAVMDWINQAQSVLAGKRPGGRPAFFG
;
A
#
# COMPACT_ATOMS: atom_id res chain seq x y z
N MET A 1 -48.08 5.66 -25.14
CA MET A 1 -47.04 6.69 -24.91
C MET A 1 -46.96 6.97 -23.41
N MET A 2 -46.05 6.31 -22.70
CA MET A 2 -45.66 6.68 -21.33
C MET A 2 -44.14 6.55 -21.28
N GLY A 3 -43.46 7.70 -21.23
CA GLY A 3 -42.02 7.80 -21.28
C GLY A 3 -41.40 7.46 -19.93
N VAL A 4 -40.52 6.46 -19.93
CA VAL A 4 -39.63 6.13 -18.81
C VAL A 4 -38.53 7.19 -18.79
N ARG A 5 -38.53 8.07 -17.79
CA ARG A 5 -37.41 8.99 -17.51
C ARG A 5 -36.32 8.24 -16.76
N THR A 6 -35.23 7.94 -17.46
CA THR A 6 -33.96 7.48 -16.89
C THR A 6 -33.43 8.53 -15.90
N VAL A 7 -33.35 8.17 -14.62
CA VAL A 7 -32.66 8.99 -13.61
C VAL A 7 -31.17 8.72 -13.75
N LEU A 8 -30.48 9.62 -14.45
CA LEU A 8 -29.01 9.72 -14.42
C LEU A 8 -28.59 10.17 -13.02
N VAL A 9 -28.20 9.22 -12.17
CA VAL A 9 -27.49 9.52 -10.93
C VAL A 9 -26.09 10.01 -11.30
N ARG A 10 -25.91 11.34 -11.35
CA ARG A 10 -24.58 11.96 -11.31
C ARG A 10 -23.96 11.60 -9.95
N MET A 11 -22.99 10.68 -9.95
CA MET A 11 -22.13 10.47 -8.78
C MET A 11 -21.27 11.73 -8.61
N SER A 12 -21.71 12.64 -7.74
CA SER A 12 -20.88 13.73 -7.23
C SER A 12 -19.83 13.14 -6.30
N LEU A 13 -18.54 13.29 -6.64
CA LEU A 13 -17.43 12.95 -5.75
C LEU A 13 -17.64 13.63 -4.38
N PRO A 14 -17.52 12.91 -3.24
CA PRO A 14 -17.68 13.51 -1.92
C PRO A 14 -16.67 14.65 -1.71
N SER A 15 -17.17 15.79 -1.26
CA SER A 15 -16.46 17.06 -1.04
C SER A 15 -15.54 17.03 0.19
N HIS A 16 -14.55 16.14 0.21
CA HIS A 16 -13.37 16.34 1.05
C HIS A 16 -12.29 16.98 0.18
N PRO A 17 -11.82 18.20 0.53
CA PRO A 17 -10.74 18.81 -0.24
C PRO A 17 -9.52 17.91 -0.16
N LEU A 18 -9.09 17.40 -1.31
CA LEU A 18 -7.76 16.80 -1.45
C LEU A 18 -6.73 17.82 -0.94
N PRO A 19 -5.62 17.38 -0.33
CA PRO A 19 -4.50 18.28 -0.07
C PRO A 19 -4.20 19.02 -1.37
N GLN A 20 -4.20 20.36 -1.33
CA GLN A 20 -3.76 21.17 -2.45
C GLN A 20 -2.28 20.86 -2.63
N LEU A 21 -1.96 19.96 -3.57
CA LEU A 21 -0.62 19.87 -4.11
C LEU A 21 -0.42 21.16 -4.89
N GLU A 22 0.39 22.06 -4.34
CA GLU A 22 0.97 23.12 -5.15
C GLU A 22 1.57 22.44 -6.38
N ALA A 23 1.21 22.92 -7.57
CA ALA A 23 1.70 22.41 -8.85
C ALA A 23 3.23 22.58 -9.04
N ASP A 24 3.93 23.02 -7.98
CA ASP A 24 5.29 23.50 -7.93
C ASP A 24 6.25 22.59 -7.16
N SER A 25 5.90 21.32 -6.85
CA SER A 25 6.94 20.38 -6.41
C SER A 25 7.81 19.93 -7.58
N LEU A 26 8.63 20.86 -8.10
CA LEU A 26 9.69 20.63 -9.11
C LEU A 26 10.59 19.44 -8.73
N GLN A 27 10.69 19.12 -7.43
CA GLN A 27 11.39 17.93 -6.93
C GLN A 27 10.76 16.60 -7.39
N GLY A 28 9.43 16.49 -7.46
CA GLY A 28 8.76 15.26 -7.87
C GLY A 28 9.03 14.90 -9.33
N THR A 29 9.04 15.92 -10.20
CA THR A 29 9.39 15.75 -11.62
C THR A 29 10.87 15.38 -11.80
N ALA A 30 11.76 15.88 -10.94
CA ALA A 30 13.20 15.61 -11.05
C ALA A 30 13.53 14.12 -10.91
N HIS A 31 12.90 13.39 -9.99
CA HIS A 31 13.14 11.94 -9.84
C HIS A 31 12.69 11.16 -11.06
N PHE A 32 11.53 11.50 -11.62
CA PHE A 32 11.05 10.88 -12.84
C PHE A 32 11.95 11.18 -14.04
N LEU A 33 12.42 12.43 -14.18
CA LEU A 33 13.40 12.80 -15.22
C LEU A 33 14.72 12.03 -15.09
N ARG A 34 15.20 11.77 -13.87
CA ARG A 34 16.40 10.92 -13.66
C ARG A 34 16.17 9.50 -14.11
N ALA A 35 15.00 8.94 -13.80
CA ALA A 35 14.64 7.60 -14.25
C ALA A 35 14.58 7.52 -15.79
N ILE A 36 14.06 8.55 -16.45
CA ILE A 36 14.06 8.66 -17.92
C ILE A 36 15.49 8.76 -18.47
N GLN A 37 16.35 9.57 -17.87
CA GLN A 37 17.75 9.70 -18.28
C GLN A 37 18.49 8.36 -18.15
N ALA A 38 18.33 7.67 -17.02
CA ALA A 38 18.92 6.35 -16.80
C ALA A 38 18.39 5.31 -17.81
N LEU A 39 17.10 5.36 -18.14
CA LEU A 39 16.52 4.55 -19.20
C LEU A 39 17.14 4.86 -20.57
N GLY A 40 17.38 6.13 -20.90
CA GLY A 40 18.03 6.56 -22.15
C GLY A 40 19.49 6.13 -22.31
N GLN A 41 20.16 5.79 -21.20
CA GLN A 41 21.50 5.17 -21.22
C GLN A 41 21.44 3.67 -21.55
N GLN A 42 20.37 2.97 -21.15
CA GLN A 42 20.18 1.53 -21.36
C GLN A 42 19.50 1.21 -22.69
N GLN A 43 18.60 2.09 -23.13
CA GLN A 43 17.80 1.91 -24.34
C GLN A 43 17.96 3.11 -25.28
N ASN A 44 17.66 2.90 -26.57
CA ASN A 44 17.63 4.00 -27.53
C ASN A 44 16.34 4.82 -27.37
N LEU A 45 16.35 5.75 -26.42
CA LEU A 45 15.27 6.69 -26.16
C LEU A 45 15.50 7.98 -26.95
N VAL A 46 14.60 8.29 -27.88
CA VAL A 46 14.70 9.45 -28.78
C VAL A 46 13.48 10.34 -28.69
N LEU A 47 13.67 11.62 -28.98
CA LEU A 47 12.58 12.58 -29.06
C LEU A 47 11.77 12.40 -30.35
N ARG A 48 10.47 12.15 -30.22
CA ARG A 48 9.54 12.11 -31.34
C ARG A 48 9.28 13.52 -31.90
N ASP A 49 9.26 14.51 -31.01
CA ASP A 49 8.96 15.91 -31.29
C ASP A 49 9.96 16.83 -30.56
N ALA A 50 10.11 18.06 -31.05
CA ALA A 50 10.98 19.05 -30.39
C ALA A 50 10.43 19.47 -29.02
N ILE A 51 11.31 19.70 -28.05
CA ILE A 51 10.94 20.13 -26.70
C ILE A 51 10.95 21.66 -26.63
N TYR A 52 9.90 22.21 -26.03
CA TYR A 52 9.77 23.64 -25.76
C TYR A 52 9.46 23.89 -24.27
N THR A 53 9.99 24.98 -23.72
CA THR A 53 9.54 25.51 -22.42
C THR A 53 8.10 26.02 -22.52
N ALA A 54 7.45 26.23 -21.37
CA ALA A 54 6.12 26.84 -21.29
C ALA A 54 6.07 28.21 -21.96
N ASN A 55 7.18 28.96 -21.91
CA ASN A 55 7.33 30.27 -22.56
C ASN A 55 7.72 30.17 -24.05
N GLY A 56 7.90 28.95 -24.58
CA GLY A 56 8.15 28.69 -26.00
C GLY A 56 9.61 28.70 -26.43
N VAL A 57 10.56 28.69 -25.51
CA VAL A 57 11.99 28.53 -25.83
C VAL A 57 12.24 27.07 -26.21
N ARG A 58 12.92 26.84 -27.34
CA ARG A 58 13.27 25.48 -27.80
C ARG A 58 14.45 24.92 -27.01
N LEU A 59 14.29 23.75 -26.42
CA LEU A 59 15.32 23.07 -25.60
C LEU A 59 16.05 21.95 -26.34
N ALA A 60 15.34 21.21 -27.20
CA ALA A 60 15.88 20.10 -27.97
C ALA A 60 15.09 19.86 -29.27
N ASP A 61 15.77 19.30 -30.28
CA ASP A 61 15.19 18.96 -31.58
C ASP A 61 14.69 17.51 -31.63
N LYS A 62 13.77 17.26 -32.56
CA LYS A 62 13.30 15.91 -32.89
C LYS A 62 14.47 14.99 -33.24
N GLY A 63 14.45 13.76 -32.75
CA GLY A 63 15.44 12.72 -32.97
C GLY A 63 16.64 12.78 -32.03
N MET A 64 16.77 13.81 -31.18
CA MET A 64 17.83 13.83 -30.17
C MET A 64 17.59 12.76 -29.10
N ARG A 65 18.68 12.21 -28.57
CA ARG A 65 18.65 11.28 -27.43
C ARG A 65 18.59 12.06 -26.11
N ILE A 66 17.99 11.46 -25.09
CA ILE A 66 18.10 11.97 -23.72
C ILE A 66 19.45 11.55 -23.14
N ASP A 67 20.34 12.52 -22.97
CA ASP A 67 21.62 12.39 -22.28
C ASP A 67 21.68 13.28 -21.01
N ALA A 68 22.81 13.28 -20.32
CA ALA A 68 23.00 14.11 -19.12
C ALA A 68 22.84 15.62 -19.39
N VAL A 69 23.28 16.08 -20.56
CA VAL A 69 23.24 17.50 -20.93
C VAL A 69 21.80 17.96 -21.16
N LEU A 70 21.00 17.16 -21.86
CA LEU A 70 19.59 17.45 -22.04
C LEU A 70 18.84 17.34 -20.71
N TYR A 71 19.13 16.33 -19.89
CA TYR A 71 18.53 16.20 -18.56
C TYR A 71 18.72 17.47 -17.70
N ASP A 72 19.94 18.02 -17.63
CA ASP A 72 20.21 19.24 -16.85
C ASP A 72 19.40 20.45 -17.33
N LYS A 73 19.11 20.53 -18.63
CA LYS A 73 18.21 21.56 -19.18
C LYS A 73 16.76 21.32 -18.79
N LEU A 74 16.30 20.06 -18.80
CA LEU A 74 14.90 19.71 -18.53
C LEU A 74 14.51 19.91 -17.06
N VAL A 75 15.41 19.62 -16.11
CA VAL A 75 15.11 19.72 -14.66
C VAL A 75 14.85 21.16 -14.22
N ASN A 76 15.49 22.13 -14.88
CA ASN A 76 15.43 23.54 -14.50
C ASN A 76 14.32 24.32 -15.23
N GLU A 77 13.55 23.66 -16.10
CA GLU A 77 12.61 24.31 -17.00
C GLU A 77 11.21 23.72 -16.89
N ARG A 78 10.18 24.57 -16.96
CA ARG A 78 8.79 24.11 -17.09
C ARG A 78 8.53 23.80 -18.55
N LEU A 79 8.21 22.55 -18.87
CA LEU A 79 7.95 22.12 -20.25
C LEU A 79 6.53 22.51 -20.70
N ARG A 80 6.36 22.77 -22.01
CA ARG A 80 5.05 23.02 -22.63
C ARG A 80 4.16 21.79 -22.63
N LEU A 81 4.74 20.63 -22.92
CA LEU A 81 4.10 19.32 -22.91
C LEU A 81 4.85 18.40 -21.93
N PRO A 82 4.17 17.43 -21.31
CA PRO A 82 4.83 16.38 -20.52
C PRO A 82 5.94 15.70 -21.34
N ILE A 83 7.08 15.43 -20.72
CA ILE A 83 8.25 14.87 -21.41
C ILE A 83 7.94 13.51 -22.05
N ASP A 84 7.09 12.71 -21.42
CA ASP A 84 6.66 11.39 -21.87
C ASP A 84 5.73 11.42 -23.09
N ASP A 85 5.12 12.56 -23.42
CA ASP A 85 4.40 12.75 -24.69
C ASP A 85 5.35 12.94 -25.89
N LEU A 86 6.60 13.31 -25.60
CA LEU A 86 7.60 13.72 -26.57
C LEU A 86 8.60 12.61 -26.88
N LEU A 87 8.47 11.44 -26.24
CA LEU A 87 9.44 10.37 -26.32
C LEU A 87 8.91 9.15 -27.07
N GLU A 88 9.80 8.51 -27.81
CA GLU A 88 9.55 7.23 -28.45
C GLU A 88 10.49 6.16 -27.89
N ILE A 89 9.93 5.02 -27.50
CA ILE A 89 10.65 3.88 -26.92
C ILE A 89 10.35 2.61 -27.72
N ARG A 90 11.40 1.86 -28.06
CA ARG A 90 11.30 0.66 -28.90
C ARG A 90 10.74 -0.55 -28.14
N ASP A 91 11.24 -0.79 -26.93
CA ASP A 91 10.84 -1.92 -26.07
C ASP A 91 9.85 -1.43 -25.01
N ARG A 92 8.67 -1.02 -25.48
CA ARG A 92 7.59 -0.51 -24.63
C ARG A 92 6.84 -1.65 -23.96
N VAL A 93 6.39 -1.42 -22.74
CA VAL A 93 5.37 -2.25 -22.10
C VAL A 93 4.03 -1.99 -22.77
N ASP A 94 3.50 -3.01 -23.44
CA ASP A 94 2.17 -3.06 -24.05
C ASP A 94 1.41 -4.32 -23.61
N VAL A 95 0.19 -4.52 -24.12
CA VAL A 95 -0.66 -5.67 -23.71
C VAL A 95 0.03 -7.03 -23.91
N PRO A 96 0.62 -7.35 -25.08
CA PRO A 96 1.36 -8.61 -25.24
C PRO A 96 2.50 -8.79 -24.22
N THR A 97 3.21 -7.71 -23.91
CA THR A 97 4.28 -7.71 -22.90
C THR A 97 3.71 -8.02 -21.52
N LEU A 98 2.65 -7.32 -21.10
CA LEU A 98 1.98 -7.53 -19.82
C LEU A 98 1.44 -8.96 -19.68
N GLU A 99 0.81 -9.50 -20.73
CA GLU A 99 0.30 -10.87 -20.74
C GLU A 99 1.41 -11.90 -20.60
N ALA A 100 2.51 -11.75 -21.35
CA ALA A 100 3.63 -12.68 -21.31
C ALA A 100 4.34 -12.67 -19.93
N GLU A 101 4.57 -11.49 -19.37
CA GLU A 101 5.22 -11.33 -18.06
C GLU A 101 4.29 -11.79 -16.92
N ALA A 102 2.98 -11.50 -16.99
CA ALA A 102 2.02 -12.00 -16.02
C ALA A 102 1.86 -13.53 -16.07
N MET A 103 1.93 -14.14 -17.27
CA MET A 103 1.96 -15.60 -17.42
C MET A 103 3.23 -16.19 -16.82
N THR A 104 4.39 -15.55 -17.03
CA THR A 104 5.65 -15.95 -16.41
C THR A 104 5.55 -15.95 -14.88
N LEU A 105 4.89 -14.95 -14.28
CA LEU A 105 4.61 -14.91 -12.84
C LEU A 105 3.66 -16.03 -12.41
N CYS A 106 2.62 -16.29 -13.19
CA CYS A 106 1.69 -17.39 -12.98
C CYS A 106 2.39 -18.76 -12.96
N GLU A 107 3.50 -18.93 -13.67
CA GLU A 107 4.29 -20.17 -13.67
C GLU A 107 5.33 -20.21 -12.54
N SER A 108 5.95 -19.08 -12.19
CA SER A 108 7.13 -19.00 -11.33
C SER A 108 6.86 -18.60 -9.87
N ALA A 109 5.84 -17.79 -9.59
CA ALA A 109 5.53 -17.24 -8.27
C ALA A 109 4.43 -18.01 -7.53
N ALA A 110 4.54 -18.08 -6.19
CA ALA A 110 3.64 -18.89 -5.36
C ALA A 110 2.20 -18.37 -5.37
N LEU A 111 2.00 -17.06 -5.21
CA LEU A 111 0.67 -16.45 -5.16
C LEU A 111 -0.07 -16.53 -6.52
N PRO A 112 0.51 -16.08 -7.65
CA PRO A 112 -0.11 -16.26 -8.97
C PRO A 112 -0.52 -17.71 -9.28
N ARG A 113 0.30 -18.72 -8.92
CA ARG A 113 -0.09 -20.14 -9.05
C ARG A 113 -1.32 -20.49 -8.22
N LEU A 114 -1.44 -19.99 -6.99
CA LEU A 114 -2.62 -20.21 -6.15
C LEU A 114 -3.87 -19.59 -6.79
N LEU A 115 -3.76 -18.39 -7.37
CA LEU A 115 -4.87 -17.73 -8.06
C LEU A 115 -5.36 -18.58 -9.25
N MET A 116 -4.45 -19.07 -10.08
CA MET A 116 -4.78 -19.95 -11.21
C MET A 116 -5.43 -21.26 -10.77
N GLN A 117 -4.92 -21.88 -9.70
CA GLN A 117 -5.48 -23.12 -9.15
C GLN A 117 -6.89 -22.89 -8.61
N ALA A 118 -7.10 -21.77 -7.90
CA ALA A 118 -8.38 -21.45 -7.30
C ALA A 118 -9.48 -21.15 -8.34
N LEU A 119 -9.14 -20.55 -9.48
CA LEU A 119 -10.09 -20.34 -10.59
C LEU A 119 -10.40 -21.62 -11.39
N GLY A 120 -9.44 -22.54 -11.42
CA GLY A 120 -9.54 -23.78 -12.20
C GLY A 120 -9.32 -23.57 -13.70
N PRO A 121 -9.06 -24.66 -14.45
CA PRO A 121 -8.53 -24.59 -15.82
C PRO A 121 -9.44 -23.89 -16.84
N ARG A 122 -10.76 -23.82 -16.57
CA ARG A 122 -11.73 -23.19 -17.48
C ARG A 122 -11.83 -21.67 -17.31
N GLN A 123 -11.28 -21.09 -16.24
CA GLN A 123 -11.45 -19.68 -15.91
C GLN A 123 -10.12 -18.93 -15.74
N GLN A 124 -8.97 -19.59 -15.88
CA GLN A 124 -7.65 -18.96 -15.76
C GLN A 124 -7.45 -17.77 -16.71
N TRP A 125 -8.02 -17.84 -17.92
CA TRP A 125 -7.97 -16.77 -18.91
C TRP A 125 -8.56 -15.44 -18.40
N ARG A 126 -9.49 -15.49 -17.44
CA ARG A 126 -10.12 -14.30 -16.84
C ARG A 126 -9.14 -13.42 -16.05
N LEU A 127 -7.97 -13.94 -15.66
CA LEU A 127 -6.94 -13.14 -15.00
C LEU A 127 -6.29 -12.12 -15.93
N LEU A 128 -6.20 -12.42 -17.23
CA LEU A 128 -5.46 -11.61 -18.20
C LEU A 128 -6.37 -10.95 -19.23
N ALA A 129 -7.55 -11.52 -19.53
CA ALA A 129 -8.50 -10.91 -20.47
C ALA A 129 -8.80 -9.43 -20.24
N PRO A 130 -8.91 -8.93 -18.99
CA PRO A 130 -9.14 -7.51 -18.75
C PRO A 130 -8.09 -6.55 -19.33
N LEU A 131 -6.87 -7.04 -19.64
CA LEU A 131 -5.82 -6.24 -20.28
C LEU A 131 -6.21 -5.84 -21.71
N ALA A 132 -6.90 -6.71 -22.44
CA ALA A 132 -7.34 -6.45 -23.81
C ALA A 132 -8.56 -5.52 -23.88
N ASP A 133 -9.38 -5.49 -22.82
CA ASP A 133 -10.63 -4.74 -22.75
C ASP A 133 -10.44 -3.29 -22.26
N MET A 134 -9.20 -2.85 -22.02
CA MET A 134 -8.88 -1.50 -21.58
C MET A 134 -8.00 -0.73 -22.56
N ALA A 135 -8.18 0.59 -22.61
CA ALA A 135 -7.30 1.47 -23.37
C ALA A 135 -5.96 1.66 -22.63
N TRP A 136 -4.86 1.45 -23.35
CA TRP A 136 -3.49 1.67 -22.87
C TRP A 136 -2.84 2.83 -23.64
N PRO A 137 -3.04 4.09 -23.19
CA PRO A 137 -2.45 5.25 -23.83
C PRO A 137 -0.93 5.21 -23.74
N ALA A 138 -0.26 5.83 -24.72
CA ALA A 138 1.20 5.83 -24.81
C ALA A 138 1.88 6.30 -23.52
N GLN A 139 1.30 7.28 -22.81
CA GLN A 139 1.86 7.76 -21.55
C GLN A 139 1.85 6.70 -20.43
N ALA A 140 0.79 5.89 -20.35
CA ALA A 140 0.71 4.82 -19.36
C ALA A 140 1.72 3.71 -19.67
N CYS A 141 1.76 3.27 -20.93
CA CYS A 141 2.76 2.32 -21.41
C CYS A 141 4.20 2.80 -21.17
N PHE A 142 4.47 4.09 -21.43
CA PHE A 142 5.79 4.67 -21.19
C PHE A 142 6.17 4.62 -19.70
N LYS A 143 5.28 5.01 -18.79
CA LYS A 143 5.54 4.96 -17.34
C LYS A 143 5.73 3.53 -16.84
N LEU A 144 4.92 2.58 -17.31
CA LEU A 144 5.13 1.16 -17.03
C LEU A 144 6.50 0.68 -17.55
N THR A 145 6.95 1.17 -18.71
CA THR A 145 8.27 0.85 -19.26
C THR A 145 9.41 1.40 -18.40
N VAL A 146 9.29 2.66 -17.96
CA VAL A 146 10.24 3.27 -17.01
C VAL A 146 10.26 2.47 -15.71
N MET A 147 9.10 2.10 -15.18
CA MET A 147 8.97 1.30 -13.97
C MET A 147 9.62 -0.08 -14.12
N ARG A 148 9.31 -0.82 -15.19
CA ARG A 148 9.90 -2.13 -15.50
C ARG A 148 11.44 -2.09 -15.53
N SER A 149 12.01 -1.04 -16.14
CA SER A 149 13.46 -0.92 -16.32
C SER A 149 14.19 -0.36 -15.09
N GLN A 150 13.62 0.66 -14.44
CA GLN A 150 14.30 1.42 -13.38
C GLN A 150 13.88 0.99 -11.98
N ARG A 151 12.71 0.36 -11.84
CA ARG A 151 12.10 -0.09 -10.59
C ARG A 151 11.46 -1.49 -10.76
N PRO A 152 12.23 -2.52 -11.18
CA PRO A 152 11.66 -3.81 -11.59
C PRO A 152 10.81 -4.49 -10.49
N GLN A 153 11.17 -4.35 -9.22
CA GLN A 153 10.38 -4.89 -8.11
C GLN A 153 9.01 -4.22 -7.97
N LEU A 154 8.94 -2.90 -8.17
CA LEU A 154 7.69 -2.13 -8.15
C LEU A 154 6.78 -2.53 -9.32
N TYR A 155 7.39 -2.80 -10.47
CA TYR A 155 6.68 -3.28 -11.64
C TYR A 155 6.14 -4.69 -11.46
N GLU A 156 6.95 -5.62 -10.96
CA GLU A 156 6.51 -6.97 -10.63
C GLU A 156 5.40 -6.97 -9.57
N HIS A 157 5.52 -6.12 -8.54
CA HIS A 157 4.46 -5.88 -7.56
C HIS A 157 3.16 -5.45 -8.24
N SER A 158 3.21 -4.47 -9.15
CA SER A 158 2.03 -4.00 -9.90
C SER A 158 1.36 -5.10 -10.74
N LEU A 159 2.14 -6.01 -11.34
CA LEU A 159 1.61 -7.19 -12.05
C LEU A 159 0.94 -8.18 -11.10
N CYS A 160 1.60 -8.51 -9.99
CA CYS A 160 1.06 -9.41 -8.97
C CYS A 160 -0.24 -8.86 -8.37
N MET A 161 -0.22 -7.57 -8.04
CA MET A 161 -1.34 -6.78 -7.56
C MET A 161 -2.52 -6.81 -8.52
N MET A 162 -2.28 -6.63 -9.82
CA MET A 162 -3.31 -6.79 -10.86
C MET A 162 -3.93 -8.18 -10.89
N LEU A 163 -3.11 -9.25 -10.82
CA LEU A 163 -3.63 -10.63 -10.81
C LEU A 163 -4.52 -10.88 -9.59
N VAL A 164 -4.13 -10.40 -8.41
CA VAL A 164 -4.93 -10.55 -7.19
C VAL A 164 -6.22 -9.73 -7.28
N ALA A 165 -6.13 -8.48 -7.72
CA ALA A 165 -7.29 -7.60 -7.84
C ALA A 165 -8.33 -8.21 -8.80
N VAL A 166 -7.90 -8.64 -9.99
CA VAL A 166 -8.78 -9.32 -10.96
C VAL A 166 -9.35 -10.61 -10.41
N PHE A 167 -8.56 -11.43 -9.71
CA PHE A 167 -9.08 -12.63 -9.03
C PHE A 167 -10.21 -12.30 -8.05
N LEU A 168 -10.02 -11.29 -7.18
CA LEU A 168 -11.04 -10.85 -6.23
C LEU A 168 -12.26 -10.28 -6.95
N GLY A 169 -12.06 -9.50 -8.02
CA GLY A 169 -13.16 -9.00 -8.86
C GLY A 169 -13.98 -10.12 -9.50
N VAL A 170 -13.33 -11.20 -9.97
CA VAL A 170 -14.01 -12.38 -10.50
C VAL A 170 -14.85 -13.07 -9.42
N ARG A 171 -14.35 -13.15 -8.18
CA ARG A 171 -15.09 -13.74 -7.04
C ARG A 171 -16.28 -12.87 -6.61
N GLU A 172 -16.11 -11.56 -6.64
CA GLU A 172 -17.17 -10.57 -6.44
C GLU A 172 -18.13 -10.45 -7.63
N LYS A 173 -17.92 -11.23 -8.70
CA LYS A 173 -18.75 -11.28 -9.92
C LYS A 173 -18.87 -9.93 -10.63
N LEU A 174 -17.79 -9.16 -10.64
CA LEU A 174 -17.71 -7.94 -11.44
C LEU A 174 -17.84 -8.27 -12.94
N ASP A 175 -18.44 -7.33 -13.69
CA ASP A 175 -18.52 -7.43 -15.14
C ASP A 175 -17.17 -7.15 -15.82
N ASP A 176 -17.06 -7.45 -17.12
CA ASP A 176 -15.78 -7.34 -17.85
C ASP A 176 -15.27 -5.89 -17.90
N THR A 177 -16.17 -4.90 -17.93
CA THR A 177 -15.79 -3.48 -17.89
C THR A 177 -15.19 -3.10 -16.55
N GLN A 178 -15.79 -3.56 -15.45
CA GLN A 178 -15.27 -3.35 -14.10
C GLN A 178 -13.95 -4.09 -13.88
N LEU A 179 -13.79 -5.29 -14.43
CA LEU A 179 -12.52 -6.03 -14.37
C LEU A 179 -11.41 -5.31 -15.15
N ALA A 180 -11.70 -4.76 -16.32
CA ALA A 180 -10.75 -3.96 -17.11
C ALA A 180 -10.30 -2.70 -16.35
N GLN A 181 -11.25 -1.99 -15.73
CA GLN A 181 -10.95 -0.84 -14.86
C GLN A 181 -10.09 -1.24 -13.66
N LEU A 182 -10.39 -2.39 -13.04
CA LEU A 182 -9.68 -2.89 -11.89
C LEU A 182 -8.23 -3.30 -12.24
N ALA A 183 -8.03 -3.95 -13.39
CA ALA A 183 -6.70 -4.30 -13.90
C ALA A 183 -5.85 -3.05 -14.16
N ALA A 184 -6.42 -2.02 -14.80
CA ALA A 184 -5.73 -0.75 -15.01
C ALA A 184 -5.41 -0.03 -13.70
N ALA A 185 -6.37 0.03 -12.76
CA ALA A 185 -6.14 0.64 -11.46
C ALA A 185 -5.02 -0.06 -10.70
N ALA A 186 -5.00 -1.39 -10.70
CA ALA A 186 -3.99 -2.18 -10.02
C ALA A 186 -2.61 -2.07 -10.69
N LEU A 187 -2.50 -1.99 -12.02
CA LEU A 187 -1.20 -1.78 -12.68
C LEU A 187 -0.62 -0.38 -12.47
N LEU A 188 -1.47 0.62 -12.22
CA LEU A 188 -1.08 2.02 -12.13
C LEU A 188 -1.12 2.57 -10.71
N HIS A 189 -1.50 1.78 -9.70
CA HIS A 189 -1.71 2.24 -8.32
C HIS A 189 -0.49 2.98 -7.75
N ASP A 190 0.70 2.47 -8.08
CA ASP A 190 1.99 2.93 -7.56
C ASP A 190 2.84 3.70 -8.57
N VAL A 191 2.29 4.09 -9.73
CA VAL A 191 3.05 4.86 -10.72
C VAL A 191 3.53 6.21 -10.16
N GLY A 192 2.88 6.70 -9.09
CA GLY A 192 3.30 7.88 -8.34
C GLY A 192 4.66 7.74 -7.66
N MET A 193 5.11 6.51 -7.37
CA MET A 193 6.42 6.23 -6.77
C MET A 193 7.59 6.56 -7.71
N LEU A 194 7.36 6.65 -9.03
CA LEU A 194 8.37 7.10 -9.99
C LEU A 194 8.80 8.56 -9.76
N PHE A 195 7.96 9.35 -9.09
CA PHE A 195 8.19 10.76 -8.77
C PHE A 195 8.79 10.94 -7.36
N MET A 196 9.15 9.86 -6.68
CA MET A 196 9.67 9.89 -5.31
C MET A 196 11.14 9.51 -5.24
N GLU A 197 11.79 9.93 -4.15
CA GLU A 197 13.19 9.62 -3.87
C GLU A 197 13.41 8.10 -3.87
N PRO A 198 14.32 7.57 -4.72
CA PRO A 198 14.50 6.14 -4.83
C PRO A 198 14.86 5.40 -3.55
N SER A 199 15.63 6.02 -2.66
CA SER A 199 16.02 5.41 -1.38
C SER A 199 14.83 5.08 -0.47
N TRP A 200 13.68 5.70 -0.66
CA TRP A 200 12.47 5.39 0.13
C TRP A 200 11.91 3.99 -0.15
N ALA A 201 12.28 3.40 -1.29
CA ALA A 201 11.95 2.02 -1.62
C ALA A 201 13.02 1.01 -1.13
N ASP A 202 14.10 1.47 -0.48
CA ASP A 202 15.11 0.58 0.09
C ASP A 202 14.65 0.06 1.47
N PRO A 203 14.54 -1.28 1.67
CA PRO A 203 14.20 -1.86 2.97
C PRO A 203 15.17 -1.47 4.10
N GLN A 204 16.40 -1.07 3.77
CA GLN A 204 17.43 -0.65 4.73
C GLN A 204 17.30 0.83 5.12
N HIS A 205 16.59 1.63 4.32
CA HIS A 205 16.35 3.03 4.61
C HIS A 205 15.26 3.19 5.67
N LYS A 206 15.61 3.76 6.81
CA LYS A 206 14.63 4.12 7.84
C LYS A 206 14.04 5.47 7.52
N LEU A 207 12.84 5.48 6.97
CA LEU A 207 12.09 6.70 6.69
C LEU A 207 11.94 7.57 7.95
N THR A 208 12.37 8.81 7.84
CA THR A 208 12.07 9.86 8.80
C THR A 208 10.56 10.12 8.85
N PRO A 209 10.03 10.72 9.93
CA PRO A 209 8.63 11.11 9.98
C PRO A 209 8.20 12.00 8.80
N GLU A 210 9.08 12.87 8.30
CA GLU A 210 8.79 13.72 7.14
C GLU A 210 8.72 12.91 5.85
N GLU A 211 9.73 12.09 5.57
CA GLU A 211 9.73 11.24 4.37
C GLU A 211 8.51 10.32 4.34
N ARG A 212 8.10 9.75 5.49
CA ARG A 212 6.89 8.93 5.56
C ARG A 212 5.61 9.72 5.26
N ARG A 213 5.54 11.02 5.61
CA ARG A 213 4.40 11.88 5.23
C ARG A 213 4.38 12.13 3.74
N GLN A 214 5.53 12.44 3.15
CA GLN A 214 5.67 12.65 1.71
C GLN A 214 5.38 11.38 0.91
N LEU A 215 5.75 10.24 1.45
CA LEU A 215 5.50 8.95 0.82
C LEU A 215 4.00 8.66 0.62
N ALA A 216 3.12 9.08 1.54
CA ALA A 216 1.67 8.93 1.35
C ALA A 216 1.12 9.70 0.14
N VAL A 217 1.88 10.66 -0.40
CA VAL A 217 1.51 11.45 -1.58
C VAL A 217 1.53 10.61 -2.86
N HIS A 218 2.17 9.43 -2.89
CA HIS A 218 2.29 8.64 -4.14
C HIS A 218 0.92 8.26 -4.68
N SER A 219 -0.04 7.92 -3.82
CA SER A 219 -1.42 7.62 -4.20
C SER A 219 -2.10 8.80 -4.90
N ILE A 220 -1.84 10.03 -4.43
CA ILE A 220 -2.34 11.26 -5.04
C ILE A 220 -1.65 11.50 -6.38
N THR A 221 -0.32 11.37 -6.43
CA THR A 221 0.47 11.53 -7.66
C THR A 221 0.06 10.50 -8.72
N ALA A 222 -0.13 9.24 -8.34
CA ALA A 222 -0.59 8.16 -9.20
C ALA A 222 -1.97 8.47 -9.78
N MET A 223 -2.92 8.89 -8.94
CA MET A 223 -4.25 9.31 -9.39
C MET A 223 -4.17 10.49 -10.38
N LEU A 224 -3.33 11.49 -10.12
CA LEU A 224 -3.13 12.62 -11.03
C LEU A 224 -2.52 12.20 -12.37
N VAL A 225 -1.56 11.28 -12.35
CA VAL A 225 -0.97 10.68 -13.56
C VAL A 225 -2.01 9.91 -14.36
N VAL A 226 -2.86 9.11 -13.72
CA VAL A 226 -3.94 8.38 -14.38
C VAL A 226 -4.93 9.36 -15.01
N ARG A 227 -5.36 10.37 -14.24
CA ARG A 227 -6.27 11.44 -14.71
C ARG A 227 -5.71 12.18 -15.92
N SER A 228 -4.41 12.51 -15.93
CA SER A 228 -3.82 13.33 -17.00
C SER A 228 -3.80 12.63 -18.36
N THR A 229 -3.96 11.30 -18.39
CA THR A 229 -4.06 10.56 -19.67
C THR A 229 -5.39 10.76 -20.38
N ALA A 230 -6.44 11.20 -19.66
CA ALA A 230 -7.83 11.30 -20.13
C ALA A 230 -8.39 10.00 -20.77
N ALA A 231 -7.76 8.85 -20.53
CA ALA A 231 -8.14 7.56 -21.11
C ALA A 231 -8.93 6.67 -20.15
N TYR A 232 -8.84 6.92 -18.85
CA TYR A 232 -9.45 6.11 -17.80
C TYR A 232 -10.70 6.79 -17.22
N PRO A 233 -11.75 6.03 -16.85
CA PRO A 233 -12.90 6.58 -16.16
C PRO A 233 -12.53 6.96 -14.72
N ALA A 234 -13.32 7.87 -14.11
CA ALA A 234 -13.11 8.35 -12.75
C ALA A 234 -13.06 7.24 -11.68
N ALA A 235 -13.67 6.07 -11.95
CA ALA A 235 -13.59 4.90 -11.08
C ALA A 235 -12.16 4.36 -10.93
N VAL A 236 -11.35 4.38 -11.99
CA VAL A 236 -9.94 3.96 -11.97
C VAL A 236 -9.12 4.96 -11.16
N GLU A 237 -9.29 6.26 -11.42
CA GLU A 237 -8.63 7.33 -10.66
C GLU A 237 -8.91 7.22 -9.16
N LEU A 238 -10.17 6.98 -8.80
CA LEU A 238 -10.59 6.88 -7.42
C LEU A 238 -10.04 5.62 -6.74
N ALA A 239 -10.06 4.47 -7.43
CA ALA A 239 -9.48 3.24 -6.91
C ALA A 239 -7.97 3.38 -6.66
N VAL A 240 -7.25 4.01 -7.60
CA VAL A 240 -5.82 4.34 -7.46
C VAL A 240 -5.58 5.28 -6.28
N LEU A 241 -6.47 6.24 -6.01
CA LEU A 241 -6.33 7.09 -4.83
C LEU A 241 -6.56 6.34 -3.52
N GLU A 242 -7.43 5.33 -3.53
CA GLU A 242 -7.98 4.69 -2.34
C GLU A 242 -7.28 3.38 -1.93
N HIS A 243 -6.28 2.91 -2.67
CA HIS A 243 -5.64 1.60 -2.40
C HIS A 243 -4.96 1.49 -1.02
N HIS A 244 -4.69 2.63 -0.35
CA HIS A 244 -4.23 2.68 1.04
C HIS A 244 -5.28 3.17 2.05
N GLU A 245 -6.53 3.35 1.62
CA GLU A 245 -7.63 3.56 2.55
C GLU A 245 -7.91 2.29 3.34
N ARG A 246 -8.58 2.43 4.48
CA ARG A 246 -8.95 1.32 5.36
C ARG A 246 -10.38 1.50 5.81
N MET A 247 -11.13 0.41 5.94
CA MET A 247 -12.56 0.46 6.26
C MET A 247 -12.84 1.18 7.59
N ASP A 248 -11.91 1.12 8.52
CA ASP A 248 -11.98 1.82 9.81
C ASP A 248 -11.60 3.31 9.75
N GLY A 249 -11.15 3.82 8.59
CA GLY A 249 -10.67 5.18 8.41
C GLY A 249 -9.29 5.43 8.99
N SER A 250 -8.46 4.41 9.22
CA SER A 250 -7.03 4.55 9.59
C SER A 250 -6.12 4.82 8.38
N GLY A 251 -6.61 4.54 7.17
CA GLY A 251 -5.89 4.69 5.92
C GLY A 251 -5.61 6.13 5.48
N TYR A 252 -5.13 6.28 4.25
CA TYR A 252 -4.77 7.54 3.61
C TYR A 252 -5.06 7.48 2.10
N PRO A 253 -5.13 8.61 1.37
CA PRO A 253 -4.91 10.00 1.82
C PRO A 253 -6.15 10.74 2.32
N ARG A 254 -7.36 10.26 2.00
CA ARG A 254 -8.64 10.91 2.35
C ARG A 254 -9.08 10.58 3.77
N ASN A 255 -8.65 9.45 4.32
CA ASN A 255 -9.02 8.97 5.67
C ASN A 255 -10.53 8.70 5.78
N VAL A 256 -11.11 8.11 4.75
CA VAL A 256 -12.55 7.83 4.66
C VAL A 256 -12.87 6.45 5.24
N THR A 257 -14.12 6.24 5.67
CA THR A 257 -14.54 5.00 6.36
C THR A 257 -15.55 4.21 5.55
N GLY A 258 -15.48 2.89 5.64
CA GLY A 258 -16.51 1.96 5.20
C GLY A 258 -17.03 2.25 3.79
N GLU A 259 -18.31 2.60 3.69
CA GLU A 259 -18.98 2.77 2.40
C GLU A 259 -18.50 3.96 1.56
N GLN A 260 -17.77 4.89 2.17
CA GLN A 260 -17.18 6.04 1.48
C GLN A 260 -16.01 5.65 0.57
N ILE A 261 -15.46 4.45 0.75
CA ILE A 261 -14.43 3.86 -0.11
C ILE A 261 -15.14 3.14 -1.26
N SER A 262 -14.70 3.42 -2.49
CA SER A 262 -15.29 2.83 -3.69
C SER A 262 -15.14 1.30 -3.71
N PRO A 263 -16.04 0.56 -4.39
CA PRO A 263 -15.93 -0.89 -4.51
C PRO A 263 -14.58 -1.37 -5.07
N LEU A 264 -14.05 -0.68 -6.10
CA LEU A 264 -12.74 -1.00 -6.67
C LEU A 264 -11.60 -0.66 -5.68
N GLY A 265 -11.70 0.46 -4.96
CA GLY A 265 -10.74 0.81 -3.90
C GLY A 265 -10.68 -0.23 -2.77
N ARG A 266 -11.84 -0.81 -2.38
CA ARG A 266 -11.88 -1.92 -1.42
C ARG A 266 -11.21 -3.19 -1.93
N ILE A 267 -11.30 -3.47 -3.23
CA ILE A 267 -10.58 -4.59 -3.81
C ILE A 267 -9.08 -4.32 -3.83
N LEU A 268 -8.67 -3.11 -4.24
CA LEU A 268 -7.26 -2.73 -4.28
C LEU A 268 -6.61 -2.78 -2.88
N MET A 269 -7.24 -2.25 -1.83
CA MET A 269 -6.62 -2.31 -0.49
C MET A 269 -6.36 -3.75 0.00
N VAL A 270 -7.19 -4.72 -0.40
CA VAL A 270 -7.00 -6.13 -0.03
C VAL A 270 -5.95 -6.77 -0.92
N ALA A 271 -6.01 -6.50 -2.23
CA ALA A 271 -5.05 -7.02 -3.19
C ALA A 271 -3.62 -6.55 -2.87
N GLU A 272 -3.47 -5.29 -2.45
CA GLU A 272 -2.20 -4.67 -2.04
C GLU A 272 -1.52 -5.50 -0.96
N VAL A 273 -2.28 -5.76 0.10
CA VAL A 273 -1.82 -6.50 1.26
C VAL A 273 -1.51 -7.95 0.92
N VAL A 274 -2.30 -8.58 0.06
CA VAL A 274 -2.07 -9.97 -0.37
C VAL A 274 -0.76 -10.06 -1.17
N ALA A 275 -0.56 -9.18 -2.16
CA ALA A 275 0.66 -9.15 -2.97
C ALA A 275 1.90 -8.85 -2.11
N ALA A 276 1.87 -7.77 -1.33
CA ALA A 276 2.97 -7.35 -0.48
C ALA A 276 3.38 -8.42 0.55
N PHE A 277 2.43 -9.18 1.11
CA PHE A 277 2.74 -10.26 2.05
C PHE A 277 3.48 -11.42 1.38
N PHE A 278 3.07 -11.82 0.17
CA PHE A 278 3.73 -12.91 -0.55
C PHE A 278 5.10 -12.53 -1.08
N GLU A 279 5.33 -11.27 -1.43
CA GLU A 279 6.64 -10.75 -1.81
C GLU A 279 7.56 -10.67 -0.59
N LYS A 280 7.11 -10.04 0.49
CA LYS A 280 7.92 -9.78 1.68
C LYS A 280 8.32 -11.06 2.42
N TYR A 281 7.39 -11.99 2.53
CA TYR A 281 7.56 -13.23 3.28
C TYR A 281 7.73 -14.44 2.35
N ALA A 282 8.23 -14.21 1.13
CA ALA A 282 8.63 -15.27 0.22
C ALA A 282 9.58 -16.26 0.93
N GLY A 283 9.18 -17.53 1.01
CA GLY A 283 9.93 -18.58 1.71
C GLY A 283 9.73 -18.64 3.23
N ASP A 284 8.98 -17.73 3.84
CA ASP A 284 8.69 -17.68 5.29
C ASP A 284 7.17 -17.68 5.53
N ARG A 285 6.50 -18.75 5.10
CA ARG A 285 5.07 -19.03 5.33
C ARG A 285 4.15 -17.81 5.09
N PRO A 286 4.16 -17.24 3.87
CA PRO A 286 3.40 -16.03 3.56
C PRO A 286 1.89 -16.23 3.75
N ALA A 287 1.35 -17.42 3.44
CA ALA A 287 -0.07 -17.73 3.61
C ALA A 287 -0.50 -17.72 5.08
N MET A 288 0.27 -18.35 5.98
CA MET A 288 0.00 -18.33 7.42
C MET A 288 0.05 -16.91 7.97
N ARG A 289 1.10 -16.15 7.60
CA ARG A 289 1.27 -14.77 8.05
C ARG A 289 0.15 -13.85 7.60
N LEU A 290 -0.25 -13.94 6.33
CA LEU A 290 -1.36 -13.18 5.79
C LEU A 290 -2.68 -13.56 6.47
N SER A 291 -2.94 -14.86 6.66
CA SER A 291 -4.13 -15.34 7.37
C SER A 291 -4.23 -14.81 8.80
N LEU A 292 -3.13 -14.83 9.55
CA LEU A 292 -3.06 -14.25 10.90
C LEU A 292 -3.25 -12.73 10.88
N MET A 293 -2.62 -12.03 9.94
CA MET A 293 -2.74 -10.58 9.83
C MET A 293 -4.19 -10.15 9.53
N LEU A 294 -4.85 -10.80 8.56
CA LEU A 294 -6.25 -10.50 8.22
C LEU A 294 -7.18 -10.78 9.41
N ARG A 295 -6.93 -11.84 10.20
CA ARG A 295 -7.67 -12.12 11.44
C ARG A 295 -7.53 -11.00 12.47
N LEU A 296 -6.34 -10.41 12.63
CA LEU A 296 -6.10 -9.31 13.57
C LEU A 296 -6.60 -7.94 13.07
N ASN A 297 -6.89 -7.82 11.78
CA ASN A 297 -7.23 -6.55 11.14
C ASN A 297 -8.63 -6.58 10.50
N ARG A 298 -9.57 -7.37 11.03
CA ARG A 298 -10.92 -7.57 10.45
C ARG A 298 -11.67 -6.27 10.17
N GLU A 299 -11.53 -5.27 11.03
CA GLU A 299 -12.22 -3.97 10.86
C GLU A 299 -11.59 -3.08 9.78
N ARG A 300 -10.36 -3.40 9.31
CA ARG A 300 -9.63 -2.57 8.35
C ARG A 300 -9.91 -2.91 6.90
N PHE A 301 -10.54 -4.05 6.62
CA PHE A 301 -10.80 -4.57 5.27
C PHE A 301 -12.25 -5.04 5.12
N ASP A 302 -12.74 -5.11 3.88
CA ASP A 302 -14.07 -5.66 3.60
C ASP A 302 -14.10 -7.16 3.91
N THR A 303 -15.03 -7.58 4.77
CA THR A 303 -15.12 -8.96 5.27
C THR A 303 -15.35 -9.96 4.13
N ARG A 304 -16.11 -9.61 3.09
CA ARG A 304 -16.38 -10.51 1.95
C ARG A 304 -15.09 -10.80 1.16
N LEU A 305 -14.25 -9.79 1.00
CA LEU A 305 -12.96 -9.93 0.34
C LEU A 305 -11.99 -10.77 1.19
N ILE A 306 -11.98 -10.59 2.52
CA ILE A 306 -11.20 -11.44 3.42
C ILE A 306 -11.60 -12.91 3.29
N GLU A 307 -12.89 -13.22 3.19
CA GLU A 307 -13.37 -14.59 3.00
C GLU A 307 -12.82 -15.22 1.71
N HIS A 308 -12.82 -14.47 0.60
CA HIS A 308 -12.22 -14.92 -0.65
C HIS A 308 -10.72 -15.18 -0.53
N VAL A 309 -9.99 -14.34 0.21
CA VAL A 309 -8.56 -14.55 0.48
C VAL A 309 -8.37 -15.78 1.36
N HIS A 310 -9.15 -15.99 2.43
CA HIS A 310 -9.01 -17.18 3.27
C HIS A 310 -9.23 -18.48 2.50
N LEU A 311 -10.22 -18.51 1.60
CA LEU A 311 -10.44 -19.65 0.70
C LEU A 311 -9.27 -19.88 -0.26
N LEU A 312 -8.67 -18.80 -0.78
CA LEU A 312 -7.46 -18.87 -1.62
C LEU A 312 -6.26 -19.46 -0.86
N LEU A 313 -6.10 -19.11 0.43
CA LEU A 313 -4.95 -19.53 1.23
C LEU A 313 -5.06 -20.95 1.77
N GLN A 314 -6.27 -21.51 1.88
CA GLN A 314 -6.51 -22.82 2.51
C GLN A 314 -5.60 -23.94 1.95
N PRO A 315 -5.44 -24.14 0.63
CA PRO A 315 -4.58 -25.19 0.10
C PRO A 315 -3.10 -25.01 0.47
N ALA A 316 -2.64 -23.77 0.65
CA ALA A 316 -1.28 -23.49 1.08
C ALA A 316 -1.09 -23.79 2.57
N LEU A 317 -2.07 -23.42 3.41
CA LEU A 317 -2.06 -23.69 4.85
C LEU A 317 -2.07 -25.19 5.16
N GLU A 318 -2.82 -25.98 4.42
CA GLU A 318 -2.90 -27.45 4.59
C GLU A 318 -1.59 -28.16 4.18
N ARG A 319 -0.81 -27.56 3.28
CA ARG A 319 0.44 -28.10 2.75
C ARG A 319 1.67 -27.71 3.57
N GLU A 320 1.54 -26.91 4.62
CA GLU A 320 2.66 -26.45 5.45
C GLU A 320 2.85 -27.32 6.72
N PRO A 321 3.61 -28.44 6.68
CA PRO A 321 4.23 -28.98 7.89
C PRO A 321 5.74 -28.71 7.88
N ARG A 322 6.26 -28.12 8.98
CA ARG A 322 7.62 -28.36 9.50
C ARG A 322 7.76 -27.81 10.92
N MET A 323 8.05 -28.71 11.86
CA MET A 323 8.51 -28.35 13.20
C MET A 323 9.83 -27.58 13.08
N ALA A 324 9.92 -26.40 13.71
CA ALA A 324 11.21 -25.74 13.87
C ALA A 324 12.17 -26.68 14.61
N ALA A 325 13.45 -26.66 14.26
CA ALA A 325 14.45 -27.41 15.02
C ALA A 325 14.49 -26.89 16.47
N GLU A 326 14.75 -27.74 17.46
CA GLU A 326 14.76 -27.36 18.89
C GLU A 326 15.66 -26.14 19.17
N GLY A 327 16.73 -25.96 18.39
CA GLY A 327 17.65 -24.81 18.48
C GLY A 327 17.04 -23.46 18.09
N GLU A 328 15.96 -23.41 17.30
CA GLU A 328 15.28 -22.18 16.88
C GLU A 328 14.20 -21.73 17.87
N MET A 329 13.75 -22.63 18.75
CA MET A 329 12.64 -22.36 19.67
C MET A 329 13.02 -21.43 20.82
N GLN A 330 14.23 -21.53 21.35
CA GLN A 330 14.69 -20.68 22.45
C GLN A 330 14.78 -19.18 22.08
N PRO A 331 15.41 -18.79 20.95
CA PRO A 331 15.42 -17.38 20.54
C PRO A 331 14.00 -16.88 20.21
N MET A 332 13.17 -17.70 19.59
CA MET A 332 11.77 -17.34 19.29
C MET A 332 10.94 -17.15 20.57
N ALA A 333 11.09 -18.01 21.58
CA ALA A 333 10.43 -17.85 22.86
C ALA A 333 10.88 -16.58 23.60
N ALA A 334 12.16 -16.20 23.46
CA ALA A 334 12.67 -14.94 24.01
C ALA A 334 12.06 -13.72 23.29
N GLU A 335 11.94 -13.79 21.96
CA GLU A 335 11.27 -12.77 21.16
C GLU A 335 9.79 -12.62 21.53
N VAL A 336 9.06 -13.74 21.62
CA VAL A 336 7.64 -13.76 22.01
C VAL A 336 7.48 -13.12 23.38
N ARG A 337 8.30 -13.53 24.37
CA ARG A 337 8.31 -12.92 25.71
C ARG A 337 8.51 -11.42 25.65
N HIS A 338 9.55 -10.97 24.97
CA HIS A 338 9.90 -9.56 24.89
C HIS A 338 8.75 -8.75 24.26
N SER A 339 8.15 -9.27 23.19
CA SER A 339 7.04 -8.61 22.50
C SER A 339 5.78 -8.52 23.36
N LEU A 340 5.44 -9.58 24.09
CA LEU A 340 4.31 -9.58 25.03
C LEU A 340 4.50 -8.54 26.15
N VAL A 341 5.72 -8.36 26.65
CA VAL A 341 6.04 -7.29 27.63
C VAL A 341 5.83 -5.91 27.01
N MET A 342 6.36 -5.66 25.82
CA MET A 342 6.19 -4.38 25.14
C MET A 342 4.72 -4.06 24.86
N LEU A 343 3.95 -5.02 24.33
CA LEU A 343 2.52 -4.86 24.09
C LEU A 343 1.76 -4.51 25.37
N THR A 344 2.03 -5.24 26.46
CA THR A 344 1.43 -4.98 27.76
C THR A 344 1.75 -3.56 28.25
N MET A 345 3.03 -3.17 28.17
CA MET A 345 3.47 -1.84 28.60
C MET A 345 2.76 -0.72 27.83
N LEU A 346 2.66 -0.83 26.50
CA LEU A 346 2.12 0.23 25.65
C LEU A 346 0.59 0.34 25.73
N ILE A 347 -0.12 -0.79 25.76
CA ILE A 347 -1.59 -0.83 25.91
C ILE A 347 -1.97 -0.30 27.30
N ASP A 348 -1.35 -0.82 28.37
CA ASP A 348 -1.65 -0.35 29.73
C ASP A 348 -1.23 1.11 29.95
N HIS A 349 -0.17 1.60 29.29
CA HIS A 349 0.24 3.00 29.41
C HIS A 349 -0.85 3.93 28.89
N TRP A 350 -1.40 3.68 27.69
CA TRP A 350 -2.49 4.50 27.16
C TRP A 350 -3.70 4.46 28.09
N LYS A 351 -4.15 3.27 28.50
CA LYS A 351 -5.34 3.11 29.37
C LYS A 351 -5.20 3.88 30.68
N ARG A 352 -4.01 3.87 31.31
CA ARG A 352 -3.76 4.66 32.53
C ARG A 352 -3.79 6.16 32.27
N ARG A 353 -3.25 6.62 31.14
CA ARG A 353 -3.23 8.05 30.78
C ARG A 353 -4.63 8.56 30.43
N SER A 354 -5.37 7.83 29.61
CA SER A 354 -6.73 8.23 29.21
C SER A 354 -7.69 8.25 30.40
N ALA A 355 -7.54 7.34 31.37
CA ALA A 355 -8.32 7.34 32.61
C ALA A 355 -8.06 8.56 33.53
N GLN A 356 -6.95 9.28 33.35
CA GLN A 356 -6.60 10.48 34.13
C GLN A 356 -7.02 11.79 33.44
N LEU A 357 -7.56 11.71 32.21
CA LEU A 357 -8.03 12.89 31.50
C LEU A 357 -9.29 13.47 32.16
N PRO A 358 -9.48 14.80 32.09
CA PRO A 358 -10.68 15.44 32.63
C PRO A 358 -11.95 14.93 31.95
N GLU A 359 -13.10 15.10 32.61
CA GLU A 359 -14.39 14.83 31.97
C GLU A 359 -14.53 15.62 30.66
N LYS A 360 -15.15 15.01 29.65
CA LYS A 360 -15.37 15.59 28.32
C LYS A 360 -14.08 16.03 27.61
N TRP A 361 -12.93 15.41 27.90
CA TRP A 361 -11.65 15.69 27.24
C TRP A 361 -11.71 15.58 25.71
N GLN A 362 -12.67 14.83 25.16
CA GLN A 362 -12.89 14.70 23.71
C GLN A 362 -13.25 16.05 23.05
N LEU A 363 -13.79 17.00 23.82
CA LEU A 363 -14.13 18.36 23.35
C LEU A 363 -12.93 19.31 23.37
N LEU A 364 -11.82 18.94 24.03
CA LEU A 364 -10.61 19.75 24.04
C LEU A 364 -10.01 19.82 22.62
N PRO A 365 -9.19 20.83 22.32
CA PRO A 365 -8.60 20.99 20.99
C PRO A 365 -7.95 19.70 20.47
N SER A 366 -7.19 19.00 21.32
CA SER A 366 -6.48 17.76 20.96
C SER A 366 -7.31 16.48 21.17
N GLY A 367 -8.59 16.62 21.53
CA GLY A 367 -9.50 15.51 21.78
C GLY A 367 -9.63 14.53 20.61
N ARG A 368 -9.51 15.00 19.36
CA ARG A 368 -9.54 14.12 18.18
C ARG A 368 -8.36 13.15 18.12
N ALA A 369 -7.16 13.61 18.49
CA ALA A 369 -5.97 12.75 18.52
C ALA A 369 -6.05 11.72 19.65
N GLY A 370 -6.50 12.15 20.84
CA GLY A 370 -6.74 11.24 21.95
C GLY A 370 -7.83 10.22 21.63
N LEU A 371 -8.94 10.63 21.02
CA LEU A 371 -10.05 9.72 20.66
C LEU A 371 -9.60 8.67 19.64
N PHE A 372 -8.78 9.06 18.67
CA PHE A 372 -8.17 8.12 17.75
C PHE A 372 -7.34 7.06 18.47
N LEU A 373 -6.43 7.45 19.37
CA LEU A 373 -5.64 6.48 20.13
C LEU A 373 -6.52 5.60 21.02
N ASP A 374 -7.53 6.17 21.67
CA ASP A 374 -8.44 5.44 22.56
C ASP A 374 -9.21 4.34 21.84
N VAL A 375 -9.84 4.69 20.71
CA VAL A 375 -10.56 3.72 19.88
C VAL A 375 -9.60 2.66 19.32
N ARG A 376 -8.40 3.05 18.85
CA ARG A 376 -7.47 2.13 18.19
C ARG A 376 -6.77 1.18 19.15
N VAL A 377 -6.37 1.65 20.33
CA VAL A 377 -5.78 0.79 21.36
C VAL A 377 -6.83 -0.20 21.88
N ALA A 378 -8.08 0.25 22.08
CA ALA A 378 -9.17 -0.64 22.48
C ALA A 378 -9.49 -1.69 21.40
N ALA A 379 -9.58 -1.29 20.13
CA ALA A 379 -9.81 -2.20 19.02
C ALA A 379 -8.69 -3.24 18.86
N LEU A 380 -7.42 -2.84 19.01
CA LEU A 380 -6.29 -3.77 19.00
C LEU A 380 -6.36 -4.77 20.16
N GLU A 381 -6.70 -4.32 21.37
CA GLU A 381 -6.86 -5.20 22.52
C GLU A 381 -8.01 -6.21 22.32
N ALA A 382 -9.13 -5.77 21.74
CA ALA A 382 -10.26 -6.62 21.38
C ALA A 382 -9.87 -7.66 20.30
N ALA A 383 -9.18 -7.24 19.24
CA ALA A 383 -8.70 -8.14 18.19
C ALA A 383 -7.72 -9.19 18.73
N LEU A 384 -6.83 -8.79 19.67
CA LEU A 384 -5.95 -9.72 20.37
C LEU A 384 -6.74 -10.70 21.24
N ALA A 385 -7.82 -10.26 21.89
CA ALA A 385 -8.70 -11.14 22.66
C ALA A 385 -9.44 -12.15 21.79
N GLU A 386 -10.02 -11.72 20.67
CA GLU A 386 -10.69 -12.58 19.70
C GLU A 386 -9.74 -13.61 19.07
N ALA A 387 -8.49 -13.21 18.82
CA ALA A 387 -7.44 -14.12 18.36
C ALA A 387 -6.90 -15.05 19.48
N GLY A 388 -7.37 -14.91 20.72
CA GLY A 388 -6.89 -15.67 21.87
C GLY A 388 -5.48 -15.30 22.32
N SER A 389 -4.97 -14.13 21.92
CA SER A 389 -3.57 -13.71 22.07
C SER A 389 -3.39 -12.49 22.98
N LEU A 390 -4.25 -12.29 23.97
CA LEU A 390 -4.10 -11.21 24.94
C LEU A 390 -2.72 -11.25 25.63
N PRO A 391 -1.94 -10.15 25.66
CA PRO A 391 -0.54 -10.20 26.07
C PRO A 391 -0.28 -10.79 27.46
N LYS A 392 -1.09 -10.41 28.45
CA LYS A 392 -0.97 -10.90 29.84
C LYS A 392 -1.31 -12.39 29.96
N GLN A 393 -2.33 -12.85 29.23
CA GLN A 393 -2.74 -14.26 29.23
C GLN A 393 -1.68 -15.14 28.56
N GLN A 394 -1.16 -14.70 27.40
CA GLN A 394 -0.11 -15.38 26.67
C GLN A 394 1.21 -15.44 27.45
N MET A 395 1.53 -14.40 28.23
CA MET A 395 2.68 -14.43 29.13
C MET A 395 2.57 -15.54 30.18
N ALA A 396 1.37 -15.75 30.75
CA ALA A 396 1.14 -16.78 31.78
C ALA A 396 1.33 -18.21 31.23
N VAL A 397 0.93 -18.45 29.97
CA VAL A 397 1.03 -19.77 29.33
C VAL A 397 2.28 -19.95 28.46
N LEU A 398 3.17 -18.96 28.38
CA LEU A 398 4.38 -19.01 27.53
C LEU A 398 5.25 -20.26 27.80
N HIS A 399 5.29 -20.75 29.04
CA HIS A 399 6.04 -21.95 29.39
C HIS A 399 5.49 -23.23 28.71
N LEU A 400 4.20 -23.27 28.38
CA LEU A 400 3.57 -24.35 27.61
C LEU A 400 3.92 -24.23 26.13
N MET A 401 3.89 -23.01 25.58
CA MET A 401 4.26 -22.73 24.18
C MET A 401 5.70 -23.11 23.86
N LYS A 402 6.61 -23.06 24.84
CA LYS A 402 8.03 -23.46 24.68
C LYS A 402 8.24 -24.90 24.20
N ARG A 403 7.19 -25.73 24.15
CA ARG A 403 7.24 -27.10 23.65
C ARG A 403 6.58 -27.25 22.27
N ASP A 404 6.04 -26.17 21.71
CA ASP A 404 5.32 -26.15 20.44
C ASP A 404 5.85 -24.99 19.57
N ALA A 405 6.70 -25.35 18.60
CA ALA A 405 7.28 -24.42 17.66
C ALA A 405 6.22 -23.69 16.82
N THR A 406 5.11 -24.35 16.51
CA THR A 406 4.02 -23.78 15.71
C THR A 406 3.32 -22.69 16.52
N MET A 407 2.92 -22.98 17.77
CA MET A 407 2.29 -21.98 18.64
C MET A 407 3.21 -20.77 18.89
N LEU A 408 4.50 -21.00 19.16
CA LEU A 408 5.47 -19.91 19.32
C LEU A 408 5.57 -19.04 18.07
N SER A 409 5.59 -19.68 16.90
CA SER A 409 5.68 -18.96 15.64
C SER A 409 4.42 -18.15 15.35
N GLU A 410 3.24 -18.70 15.55
CA GLU A 410 1.99 -17.97 15.33
C GLU A 410 1.91 -16.78 16.28
N GLN A 411 2.25 -17.00 17.56
CA GLN A 411 2.28 -15.93 18.56
C GLN A 411 3.33 -14.86 18.21
N ALA A 412 4.49 -15.24 17.67
CA ALA A 412 5.50 -14.28 17.21
C ALA A 412 4.96 -13.40 16.06
N VAL A 413 4.24 -14.00 15.10
CA VAL A 413 3.61 -13.24 14.00
C VAL A 413 2.54 -12.28 14.54
N ILE A 414 1.65 -12.77 15.42
CA ILE A 414 0.60 -11.94 16.05
C ILE A 414 1.22 -10.76 16.81
N ASN A 415 2.27 -11.03 17.59
CA ASN A 415 2.96 -10.00 18.35
C ASN A 415 3.63 -8.95 17.46
N ARG A 416 4.31 -9.38 16.39
CA ARG A 416 4.95 -8.47 15.43
C ARG A 416 3.93 -7.57 14.76
N GLU A 417 2.79 -8.12 14.36
CA GLU A 417 1.68 -7.38 13.76
C GLU A 417 1.08 -6.36 14.74
N ALA A 418 0.79 -6.76 15.98
CA ALA A 418 0.28 -5.86 17.00
C ALA A 418 1.26 -4.71 17.32
N LEU A 419 2.56 -5.00 17.40
CA LEU A 419 3.59 -3.96 17.59
C LEU A 419 3.73 -3.04 16.38
N TRP A 420 3.49 -3.53 15.18
CA TRP A 420 3.46 -2.72 13.96
C TRP A 420 2.22 -1.84 13.90
N GLN A 421 1.05 -2.30 14.37
CA GLN A 421 -0.14 -1.47 14.48
C GLN A 421 0.06 -0.31 15.47
N LEU A 422 0.66 -0.57 16.64
CA LEU A 422 0.99 0.49 17.60
C LEU A 422 1.94 1.53 16.99
N GLU A 423 2.92 1.10 16.20
CA GLU A 423 3.81 1.99 15.44
C GLU A 423 3.03 2.82 14.40
N THR A 424 2.08 2.20 13.70
CA THR A 424 1.18 2.86 12.75
C THR A 424 0.28 3.89 13.42
N PHE A 425 -0.16 3.65 14.66
CA PHE A 425 -0.95 4.64 15.42
C PHE A 425 -0.13 5.90 15.70
N ILE A 426 1.16 5.76 16.04
CA ILE A 426 2.07 6.89 16.22
C ILE A 426 2.16 7.70 14.93
N HIS A 427 2.44 7.04 13.81
CA HIS A 427 2.59 7.71 12.52
C HIS A 427 1.31 8.40 12.07
N THR A 428 0.16 7.76 12.28
CA THR A 428 -1.14 8.34 11.96
C THR A 428 -1.43 9.58 12.80
N CYS A 429 -1.11 9.55 14.10
CA CYS A 429 -1.27 10.70 14.98
C CYS A 429 -0.41 11.89 14.51
N LEU A 430 0.87 11.64 14.26
CA LEU A 430 1.82 12.69 13.83
C LEU A 430 1.48 13.23 12.44
N ARG A 431 0.92 12.42 11.55
CA ARG A 431 0.45 12.83 10.23
C ARG A 431 -0.82 13.67 10.29
N ARG A 432 -1.85 13.22 11.03
CA ARG A 432 -3.18 13.87 11.07
C ARG A 432 -3.22 15.09 11.98
N TRP A 433 -2.43 15.09 13.06
CA TRP A 433 -2.39 16.18 14.04
C TRP A 433 -0.95 16.63 14.30
N PRO A 434 -0.25 17.19 13.29
CA PRO A 434 1.17 17.57 13.43
C PRO A 434 1.42 18.65 14.49
N LYS A 435 0.40 19.43 14.84
CA LYS A 435 0.46 20.46 15.88
C LYS A 435 0.10 19.94 17.28
N VAL A 436 -0.15 18.64 17.47
CA VAL A 436 -0.52 18.09 18.78
C VAL A 436 0.58 18.34 19.82
N ALA A 437 1.86 18.25 19.42
CA ALA A 437 3.00 18.53 20.30
C ALA A 437 3.12 20.00 20.73
N GLN A 438 2.49 20.93 19.99
CA GLN A 438 2.54 22.37 20.28
C GLN A 438 1.38 22.81 21.18
N ARG A 439 0.46 21.89 21.51
CA ARG A 439 -0.73 22.20 22.31
C ARG A 439 -0.44 21.88 23.77
N GLY A 440 -0.83 22.80 24.64
CA GLY A 440 -0.62 22.68 26.09
C GLY A 440 -1.80 22.05 26.85
N ASP A 441 -2.78 21.47 26.17
CA ASP A 441 -3.92 20.83 26.83
C ASP A 441 -3.57 19.42 27.32
N ALA A 442 -4.31 18.93 28.34
CA ALA A 442 -4.00 17.64 28.98
C ALA A 442 -4.04 16.45 28.01
N VAL A 443 -4.84 16.50 26.95
CA VAL A 443 -4.92 15.43 25.94
C VAL A 443 -3.67 15.45 25.07
N ALA A 444 -3.21 16.63 24.66
CA ALA A 444 -1.95 16.76 23.92
C ALA A 444 -0.77 16.17 24.69
N GLN A 445 -0.66 16.47 25.99
CA GLN A 445 0.38 15.89 26.84
C GLN A 445 0.26 14.38 26.93
N ALA A 446 -0.93 13.83 27.18
CA ALA A 446 -1.15 12.39 27.27
C ALA A 446 -0.80 11.65 25.96
N VAL A 447 -1.21 12.22 24.82
CA VAL A 447 -0.90 11.69 23.48
C VAL A 447 0.61 11.70 23.23
N MET A 448 1.28 12.81 23.50
CA MET A 448 2.72 12.94 23.27
C MET A 448 3.55 12.08 24.23
N ASP A 449 3.16 11.99 25.50
CA ASP A 449 3.81 11.09 26.46
C ASP A 449 3.74 9.63 25.99
N TRP A 450 2.57 9.19 25.54
CA TRP A 450 2.39 7.85 24.99
C TRP A 450 3.22 7.64 23.72
N ILE A 451 3.21 8.60 22.78
CA ILE A 451 4.02 8.52 21.55
C ILE A 451 5.50 8.41 21.87
N ASN A 452 6.02 9.27 22.75
CA ASN A 452 7.44 9.29 23.11
C ASN A 452 7.87 7.97 23.77
N GLN A 453 7.05 7.46 24.69
CA GLN A 453 7.31 6.16 25.31
C GLN A 453 7.25 5.03 24.27
N ALA A 454 6.25 5.03 23.40
CA ALA A 454 6.09 4.01 22.37
C ALA A 454 7.28 4.01 21.40
N GLN A 455 7.74 5.17 20.94
CA GLN A 455 8.94 5.29 20.11
C GLN A 455 10.18 4.74 20.82
N SER A 456 10.36 5.05 22.11
CA SER A 456 11.49 4.53 22.90
C SER A 456 11.44 3.00 23.03
N VAL A 457 10.28 2.43 23.36
CA VAL A 457 10.08 0.99 23.49
C VAL A 457 10.28 0.27 22.15
N LEU A 458 9.71 0.80 21.08
CA LEU A 458 9.78 0.19 19.75
C LEU A 458 11.17 0.36 19.09
N ALA A 459 11.93 1.40 19.43
CA ALA A 459 13.32 1.56 19.01
C ALA A 459 14.25 0.46 19.59
N GLY A 460 13.88 -0.13 20.73
CA GLY A 460 14.54 -1.29 21.33
C GLY A 460 14.33 -2.62 20.60
N LYS A 461 13.52 -2.66 19.52
CA LYS A 461 13.33 -3.86 18.69
C LYS A 461 14.68 -4.29 18.08
N ARG A 462 15.13 -5.51 18.38
CA ARG A 462 16.28 -6.16 17.69
C ARG A 462 16.05 -6.18 16.16
N PRO A 463 17.10 -6.05 15.34
CA PRO A 463 16.98 -6.02 13.89
C PRO A 463 16.56 -7.41 13.37
N GLY A 464 15.46 -7.47 12.64
CA GLY A 464 14.91 -8.72 12.10
C GLY A 464 13.45 -8.60 11.63
N GLY A 465 12.70 -7.64 12.17
CA GLY A 465 11.43 -7.22 11.61
C GLY A 465 11.65 -6.29 10.43
N ARG A 466 11.76 -6.82 9.20
CA ARG A 466 11.64 -6.00 7.99
C ARG A 466 10.32 -5.21 8.09
N PRO A 467 10.32 -3.88 7.94
CA PRO A 467 9.08 -3.12 7.85
C PRO A 467 8.23 -3.68 6.70
N ALA A 468 6.90 -3.67 6.87
CA ALA A 468 6.00 -3.91 5.74
C ALA A 468 6.30 -2.82 4.71
N PHE A 469 6.71 -3.22 3.52
CA PHE A 469 6.40 -2.39 2.37
C PHE A 469 4.88 -2.27 2.36
N PHE A 470 4.44 -1.02 2.51
CA PHE A 470 3.12 -0.49 2.16
C PHE A 470 1.90 -1.32 2.58
N GLY A 471 1.26 -0.87 3.66
CA GLY A 471 -0.06 -1.29 4.10
C GLY A 471 -0.83 -0.10 4.63
#